data_AF-A0A7S1QPU7-F1
#
_entry.id   AF-A0A7S1QPU7-F1
#
_cell.length_a   1.000
_cell.length_b   1.000
_cell.length_c   1.000
_cell.angle_alpha   90.00
_cell.angle_beta   90.00
_cell.angle_gamma   90.00
#
_symmetry.space_group_name_H-M   'P 1'
#
loop_
_entity.id
_entity.type
_entity.pdbx_description
1 polymer ?
#
loop_
_entity_poly.entity_id
_entity_poly.type
_entity_poly.pdbx_seq_one_letter_code
_entity_poly.pdbx_strand_id
1 'polypeptide(L)'
;CLHLLQQPQAVERLGHLIHCADKWWQLSGEEQRLKWLTERVHGSAGDKVLRERLEASLLGNAHIVFATLNSAARMRQHADKQTPFGVIVVDEAAQATEPSVLVPLELARSKRCVLVGDDRQLPPTIFSSPSAEGAALAARTLFERLRQLGHKAQLLEEQYRMAPEISAFPCSYFYGGALCDAAGMRERTRRRLHEVFPPLLFLHLEASAGRKTGAGPSGG
;
A
#
# COMPACT_ATOMS: atom_id res chain seq x y z
N CYS A 1 36.39 -8.76 -18.87
CA CYS A 1 35.09 -8.04 -18.73
C CYS A 1 35.18 -6.55 -19.03
N LEU A 2 36.09 -5.78 -18.40
CA LEU A 2 36.24 -4.33 -18.67
C LEU A 2 36.55 -3.98 -20.14
N HIS A 3 37.40 -4.76 -20.82
CA HIS A 3 37.70 -4.54 -22.24
C HIS A 3 36.51 -4.76 -23.20
N LEU A 4 35.55 -5.62 -22.84
CA LEU A 4 34.33 -5.85 -23.62
C LEU A 4 33.38 -4.66 -23.48
N LEU A 5 33.25 -4.09 -22.27
CA LEU A 5 32.42 -2.91 -22.01
C LEU A 5 32.97 -1.61 -22.61
N GLN A 6 34.25 -1.60 -23.00
CA GLN A 6 34.88 -0.46 -23.69
C GLN A 6 34.57 -0.40 -25.19
N GLN A 7 33.93 -1.41 -25.77
CA GLN A 7 33.52 -1.33 -27.18
C GLN A 7 32.26 -0.47 -27.34
N PRO A 8 32.21 0.41 -28.37
CA PRO A 8 31.16 1.42 -28.51
C PRO A 8 29.74 0.85 -28.61
N GLN A 9 29.58 -0.43 -28.97
CA GLN A 9 28.28 -1.11 -29.10
C GLN A 9 28.06 -2.25 -28.09
N ALA A 10 28.94 -2.42 -27.10
CA ALA A 10 28.83 -3.54 -26.17
C ALA A 10 27.63 -3.40 -25.22
N VAL A 11 27.36 -2.19 -24.74
CA VAL A 11 26.22 -1.91 -23.86
C VAL A 11 24.90 -2.18 -24.57
N GLU A 12 24.78 -1.75 -25.82
CA GLU A 12 23.59 -1.95 -26.65
C GLU A 12 23.35 -3.45 -26.92
N ARG A 13 24.38 -4.18 -27.35
CA ARG A 13 24.30 -5.64 -27.54
C ARG A 13 23.93 -6.39 -26.26
N LEU A 14 24.46 -5.97 -25.12
CA LEU A 14 24.10 -6.53 -23.81
C LEU A 14 22.62 -6.25 -23.47
N GLY A 15 22.15 -5.04 -23.75
CA GLY A 15 20.74 -4.65 -23.57
C GLY A 15 19.79 -5.51 -24.42
N HIS A 16 20.12 -5.75 -25.69
CA HIS A 16 19.36 -6.65 -26.56
C HIS A 16 19.34 -8.09 -26.03
N LEU A 17 20.48 -8.60 -25.56
CA LEU A 17 20.57 -9.94 -24.96
C LEU A 17 19.70 -10.06 -23.71
N ILE A 18 19.73 -9.08 -22.81
CA ILE A 18 18.89 -9.03 -21.60
C ILE A 18 17.41 -8.99 -22.00
N HIS A 19 17.04 -8.16 -22.97
CA HIS A 19 15.66 -8.07 -23.46
C HIS A 19 15.17 -9.40 -24.06
N CYS A 20 15.99 -10.06 -24.88
CA CYS A 20 15.66 -11.36 -25.46
C CYS A 20 15.52 -12.44 -24.38
N ALA A 21 16.39 -12.44 -23.36
CA ALA A 21 16.30 -13.37 -22.24
C ALA A 21 15.02 -13.17 -21.42
N ASP A 22 14.64 -11.92 -21.13
CA ASP A 22 13.38 -11.60 -20.44
C ASP A 22 12.15 -12.04 -21.24
N LYS A 23 12.12 -11.74 -22.56
CA LYS A 23 11.06 -12.22 -23.45
C LYS A 23 10.97 -13.74 -23.50
N TRP A 24 12.11 -14.43 -23.60
CA TRP A 24 12.13 -15.90 -23.64
C TRP A 24 11.57 -16.50 -22.35
N TRP A 25 11.92 -15.92 -21.20
CA TRP A 25 11.39 -16.33 -19.90
C TRP A 25 9.87 -16.16 -19.83
N GLN A 26 9.35 -15.01 -20.26
CA GLN A 26 7.91 -14.74 -20.31
C GLN A 26 7.17 -15.73 -21.20
N LEU A 27 7.65 -15.95 -22.43
CA LEU A 27 7.04 -16.86 -23.40
C LEU A 27 7.05 -18.31 -22.90
N SER A 28 8.14 -18.75 -22.30
CA SER A 28 8.25 -20.11 -21.72
C SER A 28 7.24 -20.29 -20.58
N GLY A 29 7.06 -19.26 -19.74
CA GLY A 29 6.04 -19.25 -18.69
C GLY A 29 4.60 -19.25 -19.23
N GLU A 30 4.33 -18.58 -20.35
CA GLU A 30 3.02 -18.63 -21.02
C GLU A 30 2.72 -20.01 -21.62
N GLU A 31 3.70 -20.61 -22.31
CA GLU A 31 3.54 -21.93 -22.91
C GLU A 31 3.19 -22.99 -21.85
N GLN A 32 3.84 -22.93 -20.69
CA GLN A 32 3.61 -23.89 -19.61
C GLN A 32 2.24 -23.69 -18.95
N ARG A 33 1.77 -22.45 -18.82
CA ARG A 33 0.42 -22.14 -18.34
C ARG A 33 -0.66 -22.64 -19.30
N LEU A 34 -0.45 -22.48 -20.60
CA LEU A 34 -1.34 -23.01 -21.64
C LEU A 34 -1.45 -24.53 -21.53
N LYS A 35 -0.34 -25.24 -21.38
CA LYS A 35 -0.32 -26.70 -21.16
C LYS A 35 -1.20 -27.13 -19.98
N TRP A 36 -1.10 -26.46 -18.84
CA TRP A 36 -1.93 -26.79 -17.67
C TRP A 36 -3.43 -26.51 -17.88
N LEU A 37 -3.76 -25.42 -18.58
CA LEU A 37 -5.15 -25.11 -18.92
C LEU A 37 -5.74 -26.17 -19.86
N THR A 38 -4.95 -26.62 -20.84
CA THR A 38 -5.32 -27.70 -21.74
C THR A 38 -5.52 -29.02 -20.98
N GLU A 39 -4.63 -29.39 -20.06
CA GLU A 39 -4.78 -30.59 -19.20
C GLU A 39 -6.10 -30.59 -18.40
N ARG A 40 -6.57 -29.40 -17.98
CA ARG A 40 -7.88 -29.28 -17.30
C ARG A 40 -9.06 -29.54 -18.24
N VAL A 41 -9.02 -29.04 -19.47
CA VAL A 41 -10.07 -29.30 -20.48
C VAL A 41 -10.21 -30.81 -20.74
N HIS A 42 -9.12 -31.56 -20.63
CA HIS A 42 -9.09 -33.02 -20.81
C HIS A 42 -9.44 -33.80 -19.53
N GLY A 43 -9.88 -33.13 -18.45
CA GLY A 43 -10.40 -33.77 -17.24
C GLY A 43 -9.35 -34.39 -16.30
N SER A 44 -8.05 -34.15 -16.53
CA SER A 44 -6.96 -34.86 -15.84
C SER A 44 -6.47 -34.18 -14.54
N ALA A 45 -6.88 -32.94 -14.25
CA ALA A 45 -6.37 -32.18 -13.11
C ALA A 45 -7.51 -31.57 -12.27
N GLY A 46 -7.42 -31.73 -10.94
CA GLY A 46 -8.35 -31.09 -10.01
C GLY A 46 -8.15 -29.57 -9.94
N ASP A 47 -9.26 -28.82 -9.83
CA ASP A 47 -9.28 -27.34 -9.87
C ASP A 47 -8.32 -26.67 -8.89
N LYS A 48 -8.17 -27.25 -7.69
CA LYS A 48 -7.25 -26.75 -6.66
C LYS A 48 -5.79 -26.80 -7.10
N VAL A 49 -5.36 -27.92 -7.69
CA VAL A 49 -3.97 -28.13 -8.13
C VAL A 49 -3.64 -27.22 -9.31
N LEU A 50 -4.57 -27.06 -10.25
CA LEU A 50 -4.39 -26.10 -11.35
C LEU A 50 -4.22 -24.68 -10.80
N ARG A 51 -5.08 -24.27 -9.88
CA ARG A 51 -5.02 -22.93 -9.29
C ARG A 51 -3.68 -22.67 -8.60
N GLU A 52 -3.19 -23.61 -7.80
CA GLU A 52 -1.88 -23.51 -7.14
C GLU A 52 -0.72 -23.40 -8.15
N ARG A 53 -0.75 -24.17 -9.24
CA ARG A 53 0.26 -24.08 -10.31
C ARG A 53 0.23 -22.73 -11.02
N LEU A 54 -0.95 -22.22 -11.33
CA LEU A 54 -1.12 -20.91 -11.95
C LEU A 54 -0.67 -19.78 -11.03
N GLU A 55 -1.07 -19.82 -9.75
CA GLU A 55 -0.64 -18.84 -8.74
C GLU A 55 0.89 -18.84 -8.61
N ALA A 56 1.54 -20.02 -8.50
CA ALA A 56 3.00 -20.14 -8.46
C ALA A 56 3.69 -19.54 -9.70
N SER A 57 3.21 -19.88 -10.90
CA SER A 57 3.78 -19.40 -12.16
C SER A 57 3.62 -17.89 -12.34
N LEU A 58 2.47 -17.34 -11.95
CA LEU A 58 2.24 -15.90 -12.01
C LEU A 58 3.16 -15.16 -11.04
N LEU A 59 3.32 -15.67 -9.81
CA LEU A 59 4.22 -15.09 -8.82
C LEU A 59 5.69 -15.16 -9.26
N GLY A 60 6.13 -16.28 -9.84
CA GLY A 60 7.52 -16.46 -10.30
C GLY A 60 7.89 -15.61 -11.53
N ASN A 61 6.91 -15.16 -12.31
CA ASN A 61 7.10 -14.33 -13.50
C ASN A 61 6.78 -12.84 -13.28
N ALA A 62 6.22 -12.48 -12.12
CA ALA A 62 5.85 -11.11 -11.81
C ALA A 62 7.06 -10.28 -11.37
N HIS A 63 7.22 -9.10 -11.96
CA HIS A 63 8.20 -8.11 -11.51
C HIS A 63 7.74 -7.39 -10.24
N ILE A 64 6.44 -7.14 -10.11
CA ILE A 64 5.80 -6.45 -8.99
C ILE A 64 4.53 -7.22 -8.63
N VAL A 65 4.32 -7.46 -7.34
CA VAL A 65 3.12 -8.13 -6.82
C VAL A 65 2.44 -7.20 -5.82
N PHE A 66 1.16 -6.93 -6.05
CA PHE A 66 0.32 -6.17 -5.12
C PHE A 66 -0.55 -7.13 -4.30
N ALA A 67 -0.60 -6.91 -3.00
CA ALA A 67 -1.43 -7.67 -2.08
C ALA A 67 -1.79 -6.83 -0.86
N THR A 68 -2.87 -7.21 -0.18
CA THR A 68 -3.12 -6.70 1.17
C THR A 68 -2.22 -7.45 2.15
N LEU A 69 -2.00 -6.86 3.33
CA LEU A 69 -1.13 -7.45 4.37
C LEU A 69 -1.51 -8.91 4.68
N ASN A 70 -2.80 -9.19 4.84
CA ASN A 70 -3.27 -10.53 5.14
C ASN A 70 -3.24 -11.47 3.92
N SER A 71 -3.54 -10.98 2.70
CA SER A 71 -3.52 -11.86 1.52
C SER A 71 -2.11 -12.27 1.13
N ALA A 72 -1.09 -11.47 1.50
CA ALA A 72 0.32 -11.83 1.35
C ALA A 72 0.67 -13.15 2.06
N ALA A 73 -0.03 -13.52 3.14
CA ALA A 73 0.19 -14.80 3.82
C ALA A 73 0.00 -16.01 2.89
N ARG A 74 -0.84 -15.92 1.86
CA ARG A 74 -1.03 -17.00 0.86
C ARG A 74 0.22 -17.27 0.03
N MET A 75 1.08 -16.26 -0.13
CA MET A 75 2.33 -16.39 -0.87
C MET A 75 3.35 -17.23 -0.11
N ARG A 76 3.20 -17.41 1.22
CA ARG A 76 4.06 -18.30 2.03
C ARG A 76 4.09 -19.73 1.49
N GLN A 77 2.95 -20.23 1.00
CA GLN A 77 2.85 -21.56 0.39
C GLN A 77 3.74 -21.72 -0.85
N HIS A 78 4.18 -20.60 -1.42
CA HIS A 78 5.02 -20.50 -2.62
C HIS A 78 6.44 -19.99 -2.29
N ALA A 79 6.69 -19.54 -1.06
CA ALA A 79 7.93 -18.90 -0.63
C ALA A 79 9.11 -19.88 -0.61
N ASP A 80 8.90 -21.12 -0.15
CA ASP A 80 9.93 -22.18 -0.12
C ASP A 80 10.35 -22.67 -1.51
N LYS A 81 9.62 -22.30 -2.57
CA LYS A 81 9.93 -22.75 -3.94
C LYS A 81 10.33 -21.61 -4.86
N GLN A 82 9.74 -20.42 -4.77
CA GLN A 82 9.94 -19.39 -5.80
C GLN A 82 9.77 -17.91 -5.40
N THR A 83 9.49 -17.52 -4.15
CA THR A 83 9.30 -16.07 -3.86
C THR A 83 10.09 -15.54 -2.68
N PRO A 84 11.27 -14.98 -2.95
CA PRO A 84 12.00 -14.23 -1.96
C PRO A 84 12.09 -12.77 -2.48
N PHE A 85 11.11 -11.93 -2.08
CA PHE A 85 10.99 -10.56 -2.58
C PHE A 85 12.25 -9.74 -2.23
N GLY A 86 12.82 -9.06 -3.23
CA GLY A 86 14.05 -8.27 -3.09
C GLY A 86 13.86 -6.87 -2.49
N VAL A 87 12.62 -6.41 -2.38
CA VAL A 87 12.19 -5.22 -1.66
C VAL A 87 10.73 -5.43 -1.29
N ILE A 88 10.34 -5.03 -0.08
CA ILE A 88 8.94 -4.94 0.31
C ILE A 88 8.58 -3.49 0.56
N VAL A 89 7.53 -3.01 -0.11
CA VAL A 89 6.95 -1.69 0.12
C VAL A 89 5.60 -1.90 0.79
N VAL A 90 5.40 -1.28 1.94
CA VAL A 90 4.14 -1.31 2.67
C VAL A 90 3.57 0.10 2.66
N ASP A 91 2.46 0.28 1.95
CA ASP A 91 1.70 1.52 1.94
C ASP A 91 0.69 1.57 3.10
N GLU A 92 0.32 2.77 3.54
CA GLU A 92 -0.53 3.02 4.71
C GLU A 92 -0.09 2.26 5.99
N ALA A 93 1.22 2.11 6.19
CA ALA A 93 1.82 1.36 7.29
C ALA A 93 1.49 1.95 8.68
N ALA A 94 1.17 3.24 8.74
CA ALA A 94 0.72 3.93 9.97
C ALA A 94 -0.72 3.57 10.38
N GLN A 95 -1.51 2.99 9.47
CA GLN A 95 -2.86 2.49 9.75
C GLN A 95 -2.88 0.98 10.04
N ALA A 96 -1.74 0.30 9.93
CA ALA A 96 -1.63 -1.14 10.10
C ALA A 96 -1.08 -1.51 11.48
N THR A 97 -1.66 -2.54 12.10
CA THR A 97 -1.09 -3.12 13.31
C THR A 97 0.28 -3.72 13.00
N GLU A 98 1.21 -3.65 13.96
CA GLU A 98 2.55 -4.21 13.79
C GLU A 98 2.52 -5.69 13.34
N PRO A 99 1.70 -6.60 13.92
CA PRO A 99 1.61 -7.98 13.45
C PRO A 99 1.18 -8.12 11.99
N SER A 100 0.25 -7.28 11.50
CA SER A 100 -0.18 -7.32 10.11
C SER A 100 0.96 -6.97 9.15
N VAL A 101 1.80 -5.99 9.51
CA VAL A 101 2.94 -5.58 8.68
C VAL A 101 4.04 -6.65 8.66
N LEU A 102 4.18 -7.45 9.72
CA LEU A 102 5.14 -8.56 9.76
C LEU A 102 4.82 -9.68 8.76
N VAL A 103 3.54 -9.86 8.39
CA VAL A 103 3.10 -10.92 7.45
C VAL A 103 3.78 -10.84 6.08
N PRO A 104 3.83 -9.69 5.39
CA PRO A 104 4.61 -9.59 4.16
C PRO A 104 6.12 -9.56 4.45
N LEU A 105 6.59 -8.97 5.56
CA LEU A 105 8.02 -8.83 5.85
C LEU A 105 8.79 -10.15 5.89
N GLU A 106 8.16 -11.24 6.35
CA GLU A 106 8.79 -12.57 6.32
C GLU A 106 8.97 -13.13 4.89
N LEU A 107 8.28 -12.59 3.88
CA LEU A 107 8.45 -12.96 2.48
C LEU A 107 9.66 -12.25 1.84
N ALA A 108 10.29 -11.32 2.54
CA ALA A 108 11.44 -10.57 2.05
C ALA A 108 12.70 -11.44 2.08
N ARG A 109 13.31 -11.68 0.92
CA ARG A 109 14.66 -12.31 0.85
C ARG A 109 15.71 -11.42 1.45
N SER A 110 15.61 -10.15 1.07
CA SER A 110 16.50 -9.09 1.44
C SER A 110 15.91 -8.38 2.64
N LYS A 111 16.73 -7.99 3.60
CA LYS A 111 16.32 -7.18 4.76
C LYS A 111 16.02 -5.72 4.39
N ARG A 112 15.46 -5.47 3.21
CA ARG A 112 15.10 -4.15 2.68
C ARG A 112 13.59 -4.01 2.65
N CYS A 113 13.10 -3.03 3.38
CA CYS A 113 11.69 -2.64 3.40
C CYS A 113 11.58 -1.11 3.34
N VAL A 114 10.54 -0.63 2.67
CA VAL A 114 10.08 0.75 2.70
C VAL A 114 8.69 0.76 3.34
N LEU A 115 8.55 1.48 4.44
CA LEU A 115 7.25 1.74 5.06
C LEU A 115 6.82 3.14 4.67
N VAL A 116 5.65 3.24 4.04
CA VAL A 116 5.01 4.49 3.67
C VAL A 116 3.75 4.63 4.52
N GLY A 117 3.54 5.80 5.09
CA GLY A 117 2.40 6.07 5.95
C GLY A 117 2.58 7.38 6.69
N ASP A 118 1.51 7.81 7.36
CA ASP A 118 1.46 9.07 8.07
C ASP A 118 0.87 8.86 9.47
N ASP A 119 1.69 9.00 10.50
CA ASP A 119 1.30 8.87 11.90
C ASP A 119 0.45 10.05 12.42
N ARG A 120 0.20 11.07 11.59
CA ARG A 120 -0.76 12.14 11.87
C ARG A 120 -2.17 11.84 11.33
N GLN A 121 -2.34 10.75 10.58
CA GLN A 121 -3.63 10.31 10.05
C GLN A 121 -4.29 9.26 10.97
N LEU A 122 -5.19 8.44 10.41
CA LEU A 122 -5.97 7.48 11.18
C LEU A 122 -5.08 6.37 11.74
N PRO A 123 -5.18 6.06 13.05
CA PRO A 123 -4.51 4.90 13.63
C PRO A 123 -5.20 3.58 13.20
N PRO A 124 -4.59 2.42 13.51
CA PRO A 124 -5.23 1.13 13.28
C PRO A 124 -6.56 0.98 14.02
N THR A 125 -7.55 0.39 13.36
CA THR A 125 -8.85 0.09 13.98
C THR A 125 -8.75 -1.14 14.88
N ILE A 126 -8.97 -0.95 16.18
CA ILE A 126 -8.90 -2.01 17.19
C ILE A 126 -10.24 -2.07 17.92
N PHE A 127 -10.88 -3.24 17.86
CA PHE A 127 -12.19 -3.47 18.49
C PHE A 127 -12.09 -3.96 19.94
N SER A 128 -10.91 -4.41 20.39
CA SER A 128 -10.70 -4.88 21.76
C SER A 128 -10.68 -3.72 22.74
N SER A 129 -11.15 -3.96 23.97
CA SER A 129 -11.03 -2.98 25.06
C SER A 129 -9.58 -2.52 25.25
N PRO A 130 -9.31 -1.23 25.50
CA PRO A 130 -7.99 -0.74 25.89
C PRO A 130 -7.42 -1.43 27.14
N SER A 131 -8.29 -1.99 27.99
CA SER A 131 -7.90 -2.75 29.20
C SER A 131 -7.55 -4.22 28.92
N ALA A 132 -7.72 -4.70 27.70
CA ALA A 132 -7.38 -6.07 27.34
C ALA A 132 -5.85 -6.25 27.34
N GLU A 133 -5.40 -7.41 27.80
CA GLU A 133 -3.99 -7.77 27.77
C GLU A 133 -3.45 -7.71 26.33
N GLY A 134 -2.35 -6.98 26.12
CA GLY A 134 -1.78 -6.77 24.79
C GLY A 134 -2.45 -5.69 23.92
N ALA A 135 -3.49 -5.00 24.39
CA ALA A 135 -4.15 -3.93 23.62
C ALA A 135 -3.20 -2.78 23.24
N ALA A 136 -2.26 -2.43 24.12
CA ALA A 136 -1.24 -1.43 23.85
C ALA A 136 -0.26 -1.86 22.73
N LEU A 137 0.02 -3.16 22.62
CA LEU A 137 0.86 -3.71 21.55
C LEU A 137 0.11 -3.72 20.21
N ALA A 138 -1.20 -3.99 20.24
CA ALA A 138 -2.04 -3.90 19.05
C ALA A 138 -2.18 -2.46 18.54
N ALA A 139 -2.21 -1.49 19.46
CA ALA A 139 -2.38 -0.06 19.17
C ALA A 139 -1.16 0.62 18.56
N ARG A 140 0.04 0.13 18.86
CA ARG A 140 1.27 0.69 18.30
C ARG A 140 1.55 0.09 16.92
N THR A 141 1.80 0.94 15.95
CA THR A 141 2.21 0.54 14.59
C THR A 141 3.72 0.26 14.52
N LEU A 142 4.14 -0.52 13.52
CA LEU A 142 5.57 -0.72 13.26
C LEU A 142 6.26 0.62 12.92
N PHE A 143 5.56 1.51 12.20
CA PHE A 143 6.06 2.81 11.80
C PHE A 143 6.38 3.68 13.02
N GLU A 144 5.46 3.80 13.97
CA GLU A 144 5.67 4.52 15.23
C GLU A 144 6.80 3.91 16.06
N ARG A 145 6.87 2.59 16.17
CA ARG A 145 7.93 1.91 16.92
C ARG A 145 9.31 2.22 16.36
N LEU A 146 9.47 2.18 15.04
CA LEU A 146 10.76 2.49 14.40
C LEU A 146 11.15 3.96 14.62
N ARG A 147 10.19 4.89 14.56
CA ARG A 147 10.44 6.30 14.89
C ARG A 147 10.89 6.49 16.33
N GLN A 148 10.25 5.81 17.28
CA GLN A 148 10.64 5.82 18.70
C GLN A 148 12.06 5.26 18.93
N LEU A 149 12.48 4.30 18.12
CA LEU A 149 13.85 3.74 18.13
C LEU A 149 14.89 4.63 17.43
N GLY A 150 14.50 5.82 16.95
CA GLY A 150 15.41 6.79 16.34
C GLY A 150 15.57 6.65 14.83
N HIS A 151 14.77 5.80 14.16
CA HIS A 151 14.74 5.79 12.70
C HIS A 151 14.06 7.06 12.19
N LYS A 152 14.73 7.79 11.30
CA LYS A 152 14.19 9.01 10.68
C LYS A 152 13.16 8.64 9.63
N ALA A 153 11.96 9.19 9.76
CA ALA A 153 10.97 9.21 8.68
C ALA A 153 11.21 10.46 7.81
N GLN A 154 11.19 10.30 6.50
CA GLN A 154 11.29 11.41 5.56
C GLN A 154 9.88 11.91 5.24
N LEU A 155 9.60 13.17 5.56
CA LEU A 155 8.36 13.84 5.17
C LEU A 155 8.43 14.21 3.69
N LEU A 156 7.36 13.97 2.95
CA LEU A 156 7.16 14.53 1.62
C LEU A 156 6.44 15.87 1.80
N GLU A 157 7.17 16.96 1.56
CA GLU A 157 6.73 18.31 1.95
C GLU A 157 5.75 18.94 0.96
N GLU A 158 5.78 18.54 -0.31
CA GLU A 158 4.96 19.17 -1.35
C GLU A 158 3.65 18.40 -1.58
N GLN A 159 2.51 19.08 -1.41
CA GLN A 159 1.18 18.51 -1.62
C GLN A 159 0.61 18.86 -3.01
N TYR A 160 -0.03 17.88 -3.65
CA TYR A 160 -0.52 17.98 -5.03
C TYR A 160 -2.04 17.78 -5.18
N ARG A 161 -2.78 17.67 -4.06
CA ARG A 161 -4.18 17.21 -4.06
C ARG A 161 -5.18 18.36 -3.94
N MET A 162 -5.03 19.22 -2.93
CA MET A 162 -6.09 20.13 -2.49
C MET A 162 -5.74 21.61 -2.70
N ALA A 163 -6.77 22.46 -2.71
CA ALA A 163 -6.60 23.89 -2.87
C ALA A 163 -5.82 24.46 -1.67
N PRO A 164 -4.99 25.52 -1.85
CA PRO A 164 -4.25 26.15 -0.75
C PRO A 164 -5.13 26.53 0.46
N GLU A 165 -6.37 26.93 0.20
CA GLU A 165 -7.34 27.29 1.23
C GLU A 165 -7.75 26.09 2.10
N ILE A 166 -7.70 24.87 1.55
CA ILE A 166 -8.00 23.62 2.27
C ILE A 166 -6.75 23.08 2.97
N SER A 167 -5.59 23.08 2.31
CA SER A 167 -4.32 22.55 2.87
C SER A 167 -3.76 23.40 4.00
N ALA A 168 -4.10 24.70 4.05
CA ALA A 168 -3.60 25.63 5.07
C ALA A 168 -3.84 25.13 6.51
N PHE A 169 -5.05 24.63 6.81
CA PHE A 169 -5.37 24.15 8.15
C PHE A 169 -4.62 22.86 8.52
N PRO A 170 -4.69 21.75 7.73
CA PRO A 170 -3.95 20.54 8.06
C PRO A 170 -2.44 20.76 8.14
N CYS A 171 -1.87 21.56 7.23
CA CYS A 171 -0.44 21.87 7.22
C CYS A 171 0.00 22.53 8.54
N SER A 172 -0.71 23.57 8.97
CA SER A 172 -0.41 24.28 10.21
C SER A 172 -0.64 23.38 11.44
N TYR A 173 -1.78 22.71 11.52
CA TYR A 173 -2.22 22.00 12.73
C TYR A 173 -1.47 20.67 12.95
N PHE A 174 -1.31 19.85 11.92
CA PHE A 174 -0.73 18.51 12.05
C PHE A 174 0.77 18.46 11.76
N TYR A 175 1.25 19.31 10.86
CA TYR A 175 2.63 19.26 10.34
C TYR A 175 3.47 20.49 10.70
N GLY A 176 2.96 21.38 11.55
CA GLY A 176 3.71 22.54 12.03
C GLY A 176 4.17 23.49 10.92
N GLY A 177 3.44 23.55 9.81
CA GLY A 177 3.79 24.38 8.65
C GLY A 177 4.82 23.77 7.70
N ALA A 178 5.19 22.49 7.88
CA ALA A 178 6.21 21.85 7.04
C ALA A 178 5.75 21.46 5.63
N LEU A 179 4.44 21.51 5.34
CA LEU A 179 3.92 21.19 4.01
C LEU A 179 3.76 22.45 3.16
N CYS A 180 4.09 22.36 1.87
CA CYS A 180 3.89 23.41 0.88
C CYS A 180 2.99 22.93 -0.27
N ASP A 181 2.29 23.88 -0.91
CA ASP A 181 1.48 23.56 -2.09
C ASP A 181 2.34 23.55 -3.35
N ALA A 182 2.14 22.55 -4.20
CA ALA A 182 2.81 22.51 -5.48
C ALA A 182 2.49 23.74 -6.36
N ALA A 183 3.39 24.05 -7.30
CA ALA A 183 3.19 25.15 -8.23
C ALA A 183 1.86 25.02 -8.98
N GLY A 184 1.09 26.12 -9.04
CA GLY A 184 -0.18 26.17 -9.76
C GLY A 184 -1.34 25.40 -9.11
N MET A 185 -1.23 24.97 -7.85
CA MET A 185 -2.32 24.23 -7.17
C MET A 185 -3.64 24.98 -7.20
N ARG A 186 -3.65 26.30 -6.95
CA ARG A 186 -4.86 27.13 -7.00
C ARG A 186 -5.56 27.07 -8.37
N GLU A 187 -4.80 27.10 -9.47
CA GLU A 187 -5.33 26.98 -10.84
C GLU A 187 -5.91 25.58 -11.06
N ARG A 188 -5.16 24.54 -10.70
CA ARG A 188 -5.54 23.13 -10.87
C ARG A 188 -6.79 22.75 -10.08
N THR A 189 -7.01 23.36 -8.92
CA THR A 189 -8.16 23.08 -8.05
C THR A 189 -9.31 24.04 -8.26
N ARG A 190 -9.21 25.03 -9.16
CA ARG A 190 -10.28 25.99 -9.42
C ARG A 190 -11.50 25.29 -10.01
N ARG A 191 -12.68 25.53 -9.43
CA ARG A 191 -13.97 25.02 -9.91
C ARG A 191 -14.90 26.21 -10.19
N ARG A 192 -15.87 26.04 -11.09
CA ARG A 192 -16.89 27.08 -11.39
C ARG A 192 -17.63 27.53 -10.13
N LEU A 193 -17.91 26.60 -9.24
CA LEU A 193 -18.59 26.89 -7.98
C LEU A 193 -17.78 27.83 -7.07
N HIS A 194 -16.45 27.95 -7.29
CA HIS A 194 -15.59 28.88 -6.55
C HIS A 194 -15.88 30.35 -6.82
N GLU A 195 -16.71 30.66 -7.82
CA GLU A 195 -17.23 32.02 -8.06
C GLU A 195 -18.30 32.43 -7.04
N VAL A 196 -18.98 31.45 -6.44
CA VAL A 196 -20.11 31.67 -5.51
C VAL A 196 -19.76 31.20 -4.10
N PHE A 197 -19.03 30.08 -3.97
CA PHE A 197 -18.67 29.48 -2.70
C PHE A 197 -17.16 29.25 -2.63
N PRO A 198 -16.45 29.69 -1.56
CA PRO A 198 -15.02 29.44 -1.45
C PRO A 198 -14.71 27.92 -1.42
N PRO A 199 -13.46 27.51 -1.72
CA PRO A 199 -13.05 26.09 -1.71
C PRO A 199 -13.30 25.36 -0.38
N LEU A 200 -13.37 26.11 0.72
CA LEU A 200 -13.72 25.60 2.05
C LEU A 200 -14.80 26.51 2.68
N LEU A 201 -15.94 25.93 3.02
CA LEU A 201 -17.05 26.62 3.67
C LEU A 201 -17.68 25.70 4.72
N PHE A 202 -17.74 26.17 5.97
CA PHE A 202 -18.48 25.50 7.04
C PHE A 202 -19.86 26.14 7.18
N LEU A 203 -20.90 25.38 6.85
CA LEU A 203 -22.29 25.81 7.02
C LEU A 203 -22.80 25.30 8.37
N HIS A 204 -23.10 26.21 9.28
CA HIS A 204 -23.81 25.86 10.49
C HIS A 204 -25.28 25.64 10.16
N LEU A 205 -25.72 24.39 10.21
CA LEU A 205 -27.13 24.03 10.09
C LEU A 205 -27.69 23.87 11.49
N GLU A 206 -28.68 24.66 11.85
CA GLU A 206 -29.48 24.41 13.04
C GLU A 206 -30.29 23.13 12.80
N ALA A 207 -29.75 22.00 13.25
CA ALA A 207 -30.51 20.77 13.26
C ALA A 207 -31.57 20.86 14.37
N SER A 208 -32.84 20.69 13.99
CA SER A 208 -33.90 20.29 14.91
C SER A 208 -33.59 18.89 15.45
N ALA A 209 -32.63 18.77 16.37
CA ALA A 209 -32.46 17.57 17.16
C ALA A 209 -33.83 17.29 17.78
N GLY A 210 -34.47 16.20 17.36
CA GLY A 210 -35.84 15.88 17.76
C GLY A 210 -35.96 16.02 19.27
N ARG A 211 -36.87 16.90 19.74
CA ARG A 211 -37.27 16.95 21.14
C ARG A 211 -37.67 15.53 21.51
N LYS A 212 -36.83 14.82 22.27
CA LYS A 212 -37.28 13.66 23.02
C LYS A 212 -38.26 14.21 24.05
N THR A 213 -39.55 14.14 23.76
CA THR A 213 -40.60 14.32 24.77
C THR A 213 -40.49 13.15 25.75
N GLY A 214 -39.60 13.30 26.73
CA GLY A 214 -39.53 12.43 27.89
C GLY A 214 -40.70 12.74 28.82
N ALA A 215 -41.91 12.34 28.44
CA ALA A 215 -43.00 12.12 29.38
C ALA A 215 -42.96 10.64 29.77
N GLY A 216 -42.11 10.30 30.75
CA GLY A 216 -42.25 9.04 31.48
C GLY A 216 -43.35 9.20 32.53
N PRO A 217 -44.29 8.25 32.68
CA PRO A 217 -45.31 8.35 33.71
C PRO A 217 -44.66 8.17 35.08
N SER A 218 -44.98 9.08 36.01
CA SER A 218 -44.75 8.89 37.44
C SER A 218 -45.64 7.75 37.95
N GLY A 219 -45.05 6.58 38.16
CA GLY A 219 -45.68 5.48 38.89
C GLY A 219 -45.41 5.64 40.39
N GLY A 220 -46.48 5.78 41.17
CA GLY A 220 -46.51 5.47 42.60
C GLY A 220 -46.80 3.99 42.83
#